data_AF-A0A1F7R9S5-F1
#
_entry.id   AF-A0A1F7R9S5-F1
#
_cell.length_a   1.000
_cell.length_b   1.000
_cell.length_c   1.000
_cell.angle_alpha   90.00
_cell.angle_beta   90.00
_cell.angle_gamma   90.00
#
_symmetry.space_group_name_H-M   'P 1'
#
loop_
_entity.id
_entity.type
_entity.pdbx_description
1 polymer ?
#
loop_
_entity_poly.entity_id
_entity_poly.type
_entity_poly.pdbx_seq_one_letter_code
_entity_poly.pdbx_strand_id
1 'polypeptide(L)'
;MIEDNLVNESRVRVISVLEELVKNVNKSSLKFCSCKQCLSDIAAIASNNLPPRYCIISEHAYEDKRAEGLTYDVIKGKVEEAIEIVTEYPHHDREI
;
A
#
# COMPACT_ATOMS: atom_id res chain seq x y z
N MET A 1 9.25 19.27 19.48
CA MET A 1 9.01 17.81 19.52
C MET A 1 8.27 17.46 18.25
N ILE A 2 8.66 16.39 17.55
CA ILE A 2 7.87 15.87 16.41
C ILE A 2 6.66 15.17 17.02
N GLU A 3 5.47 15.39 16.49
CA GLU A 3 4.25 14.77 17.00
C GLU A 3 4.23 13.27 16.64
N ASP A 4 3.93 12.40 17.62
CA ASP A 4 3.92 10.94 17.45
C ASP A 4 2.81 10.42 16.50
N ASN A 5 1.90 11.30 16.08
CA ASN A 5 0.75 11.01 15.23
C ASN A 5 0.90 11.51 13.78
N LEU A 6 2.12 11.87 13.36
CA LEU A 6 2.43 12.18 11.97
C LEU A 6 2.43 10.89 11.12
N VAL A 7 1.54 10.81 10.12
CA VAL A 7 1.43 9.66 9.21
C VAL A 7 1.55 10.07 7.76
N ASN A 8 2.00 9.15 6.91
CA ASN A 8 1.87 9.29 5.46
C ASN A 8 0.51 8.73 5.01
N GLU A 9 -0.39 9.60 4.59
CA GLU A 9 -1.73 9.27 4.10
C GLU A 9 -1.69 8.30 2.91
N SER A 10 -0.78 8.54 1.95
CA SER A 10 -0.60 7.70 0.77
C SER A 10 -0.27 6.26 1.18
N ARG A 11 0.58 6.09 2.20
CA ARG A 11 0.90 4.76 2.75
C ARG A 11 -0.32 4.10 3.38
N VAL A 12 -1.12 4.83 4.15
CA VAL A 12 -2.33 4.28 4.77
C VAL A 12 -3.31 3.78 3.70
N ARG A 13 -3.53 4.58 2.65
CA ARG A 13 -4.42 4.19 1.53
C ARG A 13 -3.88 3.00 0.74
N VAL A 14 -2.57 2.95 0.47
CA VAL A 14 -1.90 1.81 -0.17
C VAL A 14 -2.12 0.52 0.63
N ILE A 15 -1.92 0.56 1.95
CA ILE A 15 -2.13 -0.60 2.83
C ILE A 15 -3.59 -1.07 2.75
N SER A 16 -4.54 -0.14 2.81
CA SER A 16 -5.97 -0.46 2.69
C SER A 16 -6.32 -1.17 1.38
N VAL A 17 -5.80 -0.69 0.25
CA VAL A 17 -6.05 -1.30 -1.08
C VAL A 17 -5.36 -2.67 -1.18
N LEU A 18 -4.11 -2.78 -0.70
CA LEU A 18 -3.39 -4.06 -0.71
C LEU A 18 -4.12 -5.12 0.13
N GLU A 19 -4.60 -4.76 1.33
CA GLU A 19 -5.39 -5.67 2.16
C GLU A 19 -6.68 -6.13 1.46
N GLU A 20 -7.36 -5.22 0.77
CA GLU A 20 -8.55 -5.56 -0.01
C GLU A 20 -8.22 -6.57 -1.12
N LEU A 21 -7.15 -6.34 -1.90
CA LEU A 21 -6.71 -7.26 -2.95
C LEU A 21 -6.34 -8.64 -2.39
N VAL A 22 -5.64 -8.70 -1.25
CA VAL A 22 -5.28 -9.97 -0.61
C VAL A 22 -6.50 -10.71 -0.08
N LYS A 23 -7.51 -10.00 0.44
CA LYS A 23 -8.77 -10.60 0.95
C LYS A 23 -9.68 -11.10 -0.18
N ASN A 24 -9.74 -10.36 -1.30
CA ASN A 24 -10.66 -10.64 -2.40
C ASN A 24 -10.15 -11.72 -3.37
N VAL A 25 -8.87 -12.10 -3.30
CA VAL A 25 -8.32 -13.18 -4.11
C VAL A 25 -8.33 -14.48 -3.32
N ASN A 26 -8.91 -15.54 -3.91
CA ASN A 26 -8.74 -16.90 -3.37
C ASN A 26 -7.25 -17.20 -3.25
N LYS A 27 -6.78 -17.69 -2.09
CA LYS A 27 -5.35 -18.00 -1.87
C LYS A 27 -4.73 -18.85 -2.99
N SER A 28 -5.51 -19.77 -3.56
CA SER A 28 -5.13 -20.64 -4.68
C SER A 28 -5.04 -19.94 -6.04
N SER A 29 -5.45 -18.68 -6.13
CA SER A 29 -5.52 -17.86 -7.35
C SER A 29 -4.67 -16.59 -7.24
N LEU A 30 -4.00 -16.38 -6.10
CA LEU A 30 -3.04 -15.29 -5.95
C LEU A 30 -1.89 -15.50 -6.92
N LYS A 31 -1.71 -14.56 -7.84
CA LYS A 31 -0.59 -14.55 -8.78
C LYS A 31 0.73 -14.08 -8.15
N PHE A 32 0.73 -13.77 -6.85
CA PHE A 32 1.86 -13.21 -6.12
C PHE A 32 1.93 -13.76 -4.68
N CYS A 33 3.11 -13.73 -4.06
CA CYS A 33 3.30 -14.19 -2.69
C CYS A 33 2.66 -13.19 -1.69
N SER A 34 1.94 -13.71 -0.69
CA SER A 34 1.30 -12.91 0.37
C SER A 34 2.02 -12.98 1.72
N CYS A 35 3.31 -13.36 1.72
CA CYS A 35 4.12 -13.35 2.93
C CYS A 35 4.34 -11.92 3.44
N LYS A 36 4.69 -11.78 4.72
CA LYS A 36 4.90 -10.46 5.36
C LYS A 36 5.96 -9.61 4.63
N GLN A 37 6.99 -10.24 4.07
CA GLN A 37 8.07 -9.56 3.35
C GLN A 37 7.54 -8.98 2.03
N CYS A 38 6.95 -9.80 1.16
CA CYS A 38 6.36 -9.33 -0.10
C CYS A 38 5.31 -8.24 0.10
N LEU A 39 4.41 -8.39 1.09
CA LEU A 39 3.41 -7.36 1.37
C LEU A 39 4.05 -6.04 1.82
N SER A 40 5.15 -6.12 2.59
CA SER A 40 5.89 -4.92 3.02
C SER A 40 6.60 -4.26 1.85
N ASP A 41 7.18 -5.04 0.94
CA ASP A 41 7.86 -4.55 -0.25
C ASP A 41 6.87 -3.91 -1.23
N ILE A 42 5.73 -4.56 -1.49
CA ILE A 42 4.65 -4.02 -2.32
C ILE A 42 4.17 -2.68 -1.75
N ALA A 43 3.90 -2.63 -0.44
CA ALA A 43 3.44 -1.40 0.20
C ALA A 43 4.50 -0.28 0.12
N ALA A 44 5.78 -0.61 0.30
CA ALA A 44 6.88 0.36 0.21
C ALA A 44 7.04 0.91 -1.22
N ILE A 45 7.10 0.03 -2.22
CA ILE A 45 7.24 0.40 -3.64
C ILE A 45 6.05 1.24 -4.09
N ALA A 46 4.82 0.82 -3.80
CA ALA A 46 3.62 1.57 -4.17
C ALA A 46 3.59 2.95 -3.49
N SER A 47 3.92 3.02 -2.18
CA SER A 47 3.94 4.28 -1.44
C SER A 47 4.99 5.26 -1.97
N ASN A 48 6.17 4.77 -2.37
CA ASN A 48 7.26 5.59 -2.90
C ASN A 48 6.95 6.16 -4.30
N ASN A 49 6.05 5.52 -5.05
CA ASN A 49 5.60 5.96 -6.37
C ASN A 49 4.34 6.85 -6.32
N LEU A 50 3.89 7.21 -5.12
CA LEU A 50 2.82 8.17 -4.89
C LEU A 50 3.39 9.46 -4.28
N PRO A 51 2.78 10.62 -4.55
CA PRO A 51 3.15 11.85 -3.84
C PRO A 51 3.07 11.64 -2.32
N PRO A 52 4.15 11.92 -1.57
CA PRO A 52 4.11 11.79 -0.12
C PRO A 52 3.19 12.86 0.46
N ARG A 53 2.25 12.44 1.31
CA ARG A 53 1.31 13.34 2.00
C ARG A 53 1.34 13.02 3.47
N TYR A 54 1.88 13.92 4.28
CA TYR A 54 1.96 13.73 5.71
C TYR A 54 0.87 14.51 6.42
N CYS A 55 0.06 13.82 7.21
CA CYS A 55 -1.01 14.42 8.01
C CYS A 55 -0.89 13.99 9.47
N ILE A 56 -1.48 14.80 10.35
CA ILE A 56 -1.55 14.53 11.79
C ILE A 56 -2.86 13.80 12.04
N ILE A 57 -2.80 12.55 12.51
CA ILE A 57 -4.02 11.84 12.93
C ILE A 57 -4.47 12.40 14.28
N SER A 58 -5.62 13.05 14.31
CA SER A 58 -6.36 13.29 15.54
C SER A 58 -7.68 12.51 15.50
N GLU A 59 -8.30 12.31 16.66
CA GLU A 59 -9.59 11.62 16.83
C GLU A 59 -10.73 12.28 16.00
N HIS A 60 -10.47 13.45 15.41
CA HIS A 60 -11.36 14.21 14.53
C HIS A 60 -10.77 14.48 13.13
N ALA A 61 -9.54 14.05 12.82
CA ALA A 61 -8.80 14.45 11.62
C ALA A 61 -8.65 13.35 10.55
N TYR A 62 -9.76 12.69 10.20
CA TYR A 62 -9.96 12.27 8.81
C TYR A 62 -10.64 13.38 7.99
N GLU A 63 -10.44 14.64 8.37
CA GLU A 63 -10.88 15.81 7.63
C GLU A 63 -9.79 16.33 6.67
N ASP A 64 -8.97 15.47 6.06
CA ASP A 64 -8.22 15.91 4.87
C ASP A 64 -9.15 15.87 3.65
N LYS A 65 -10.03 16.88 3.60
CA LYS A 65 -10.82 17.18 2.42
C LYS A 65 -9.86 17.53 1.29
N ARG A 66 -9.75 16.59 0.33
CA ARG A 66 -9.10 16.70 -0.99
C ARG A 66 -7.63 16.30 -1.05
N ALA A 67 -7.40 14.99 -1.15
CA ALA A 67 -6.35 14.51 -2.03
C ALA A 67 -6.89 14.46 -3.47
N GLU A 68 -7.03 15.63 -4.12
CA GLU A 68 -7.22 15.68 -5.57
C GLU A 68 -6.09 14.85 -6.23
N GLY A 69 -6.47 13.83 -7.01
CA GLY A 69 -5.53 12.96 -7.72
C GLY A 69 -5.16 11.63 -7.05
N LEU A 70 -5.51 11.37 -5.78
CA LEU A 70 -5.33 10.05 -5.15
C LEU A 70 -6.65 9.26 -5.13
N THR A 71 -7.18 8.98 -6.31
CA THR A 71 -8.35 8.12 -6.46
C THR A 71 -7.99 6.66 -6.14
N TYR A 72 -9.02 5.86 -5.85
CA TYR A 72 -8.84 4.42 -5.65
C TYR A 72 -8.11 3.76 -6.83
N ASP A 73 -8.50 4.08 -8.07
CA ASP A 73 -7.88 3.50 -9.27
C ASP A 73 -6.40 3.86 -9.43
N VAL A 74 -6.01 5.09 -9.09
CA VAL A 74 -4.60 5.51 -9.10
C VAL A 74 -3.79 4.70 -8.08
N ILE A 75 -4.31 4.54 -6.88
CA ILE A 75 -3.64 3.78 -5.81
C ILE A 75 -3.57 2.29 -6.19
N LYS A 76 -4.68 1.72 -6.69
CA LYS A 76 -4.75 0.33 -7.14
C LYS A 76 -3.76 0.06 -8.26
N GLY A 77 -3.64 0.95 -9.25
CA GLY A 77 -2.65 0.82 -10.31
C GLY A 77 -1.21 0.78 -9.76
N LYS A 78 -0.89 1.61 -8.77
CA LYS A 78 0.44 1.57 -8.12
C LYS A 78 0.69 0.32 -7.29
N VAL A 79 -0.35 -0.23 -6.67
CA VAL A 79 -0.27 -1.53 -5.97
C VAL A 79 -0.06 -2.66 -6.98
N GLU A 80 -0.76 -2.65 -8.11
CA GLU A 80 -0.61 -3.66 -9.18
C GLU A 80 0.79 -3.62 -9.82
N GLU A 81 1.31 -2.43 -10.15
CA GLU A 81 2.69 -2.25 -10.62
C GLU A 81 3.71 -2.82 -9.60
N ALA A 82 3.51 -2.54 -8.31
CA ALA A 82 4.38 -3.04 -7.25
C ALA A 82 4.28 -4.56 -7.07
N ILE A 83 3.09 -5.14 -7.23
CA ILE A 83 2.88 -6.59 -7.23
C ILE A 83 3.68 -7.24 -8.36
N GLU A 84 3.65 -6.68 -9.57
CA GLU A 84 4.41 -7.22 -10.71
C GLU A 84 5.91 -7.24 -10.41
N ILE A 85 6.46 -6.12 -9.92
CA ILE A 85 7.88 -6.00 -9.55
C ILE A 85 8.29 -7.04 -8.50
N VAL A 86 7.52 -7.17 -7.41
CA VAL A 86 7.84 -8.09 -6.31
C VAL A 86 7.63 -9.55 -6.70
N THR A 87 6.70 -9.83 -7.61
CA THR A 87 6.49 -11.17 -8.15
C THR A 87 7.66 -11.61 -9.02
N GLU A 88 8.23 -10.68 -9.80
CA GLU A 88 9.39 -10.96 -10.65
C GLU A 88 10.68 -11.11 -9.82
N TYR A 89 10.87 -10.26 -8.80
CA TYR A 89 12.06 -10.20 -7.96
C TYR A 89 11.74 -10.26 -6.45
N PRO A 90 11.28 -11.41 -5.92
CA PRO A 90 10.99 -11.53 -4.49
C PRO A 90 12.28 -11.49 -3.66
N HIS A 91 12.25 -10.83 -2.50
CA HIS A 91 13.39 -10.80 -1.55
C HIS A 91 13.56 -12.07 -0.71
N HIS A 92 12.76 -13.09 -0.97
CA HIS A 92 12.88 -14.40 -0.31
C HIS A 92 12.98 -15.50 -1.35
N ASP A 93 13.60 -16.62 -0.96
CA ASP A 93 13.47 -17.85 -1.72
C ASP A 93 11.99 -18.21 -1.78
N ARG A 94 11.45 -18.47 -2.98
CA ARG A 94 10.01 -18.69 -3.19
C ARG A 94 9.51 -19.80 -2.25
N GLU A 95 8.89 -19.44 -1.14
CA GLU A 95 8.02 -20.35 -0.40
C GLU A 95 6.74 -20.46 -1.23
N ILE A 96 6.70 -21.50 -2.06
CA ILE A 96 5.52 -21.92 -2.83
C ILE A 96 4.62 -22.73 -1.91
#